data_AF-A0A6L8HHW9-F1
#
_entry.id   AF-A0A6L8HHW9-F1
#
_cell.length_a   1.000
_cell.length_b   1.000
_cell.length_c   1.000
_cell.angle_alpha   90.00
_cell.angle_beta   90.00
_cell.angle_gamma   90.00
#
_symmetry.space_group_name_H-M   'P 1'
#
loop_
_entity.id
_entity.type
_entity.pdbx_description
1 polymer ?
#
loop_
_entity_poly.entity_id
_entity_poly.type
_entity_poly.pdbx_seq_one_letter_code
_entity_poly.pdbx_strand_id
1 'polypeptide(L)' 'GNGSTVLTSNKGFEEWGRILGDEVMAAALLDRLLHRCHIVNIRGNSYRMRRHAELSKAIHPLASRIDAEAAASGEGPS' A
#
# COMPACT_ATOMS: atom_id res chain seq x y z
N GLY A 1 23.53 20.07 -16.01
CA GLY A 1 22.42 19.19 -16.38
C GLY A 1 21.25 19.49 -15.47
N ASN A 2 20.13 19.97 -16.01
CA ASN A 2 18.99 20.48 -15.23
C ASN A 2 17.87 19.43 -15.16
N GLY A 3 18.19 18.24 -14.64
CA GLY A 3 17.20 17.19 -14.41
C GLY A 3 16.83 17.15 -12.94
N SER A 4 15.53 17.26 -12.63
CA SER A 4 14.99 16.90 -11.32
C SER A 4 14.59 15.43 -11.32
N THR A 5 14.94 14.69 -10.27
CA THR A 5 14.54 13.29 -10.09
C THR A 5 13.67 13.16 -8.87
N VAL A 6 12.50 12.53 -9.03
CA VAL A 6 11.63 12.12 -7.93
C VAL A 6 11.70 10.61 -7.79
N LEU A 7 11.88 10.15 -6.55
CA LEU A 7 11.98 8.74 -6.20
C LEU A 7 10.95 8.44 -5.12
N THR A 8 10.24 7.32 -5.28
CA THR A 8 9.33 6.79 -4.26
C THR A 8 9.78 5.40 -3.85
N SER A 9 9.81 5.13 -2.55
CA SER A 9 10.10 3.80 -2.02
C SER A 9 9.13 3.46 -0.89
N ASN A 10 8.73 2.20 -0.83
CA ASN A 10 8.01 1.63 0.31
C ASN A 10 8.95 0.97 1.34
N LYS A 11 10.27 1.14 1.16
CA LYS A 11 11.34 0.53 1.95
C LYS A 11 12.25 1.60 2.55
N GLY A 12 12.57 1.43 3.83
CA GLY A 12 13.52 2.31 4.53
C GLY A 12 14.93 2.14 3.97
N PHE A 13 15.77 3.17 4.08
CA PHE A 13 17.14 3.15 3.53
C PHE A 13 18.00 1.99 4.05
N GLU A 14 17.79 1.59 5.30
CA GLU A 14 18.44 0.41 5.93
C GLU A 14 18.13 -0.92 5.24
N GLU A 15 17.06 -1.01 4.44
CA GLU A 15 16.73 -2.21 3.69
C GLU A 15 17.37 -2.23 2.30
N TRP A 16 17.96 -1.12 1.86
CA TRP A 16 18.41 -0.96 0.49
C TRP A 16 19.63 -1.80 0.15
N GLY A 17 20.57 -2.00 1.08
CA GLY A 17 21.71 -2.89 0.86
C GLY A 17 21.26 -4.31 0.51
N ARG A 18 20.31 -4.84 1.26
CA ARG A 18 19.67 -6.14 0.96
C ARG A 18 18.98 -6.17 -0.41
N ILE A 19 18.26 -5.10 -0.77
CA ILE A 19 17.49 -5.04 -2.03
C ILE A 19 18.41 -4.90 -3.25
N LEU A 20 19.49 -4.13 -3.11
CA LEU A 20 20.48 -3.88 -4.17
C LEU A 20 21.58 -4.95 -4.20
N GLY A 21 21.63 -5.83 -3.19
CA GLY A 21 22.58 -6.94 -3.08
C GLY A 21 23.94 -6.55 -2.51
N ASP A 22 24.17 -5.27 -2.19
CA ASP A 22 25.42 -4.76 -1.65
C ASP A 22 25.18 -3.48 -0.82
N GLU A 23 25.58 -3.51 0.45
CA GLU A 23 25.51 -2.38 1.37
C GLU A 23 26.40 -1.20 0.93
N VAL A 24 27.58 -1.46 0.38
CA VAL A 24 28.51 -0.43 -0.09
C VAL A 24 27.93 0.30 -1.30
N MET A 25 27.33 -0.45 -2.22
CA MET A 25 26.65 0.12 -3.38
C MET A 25 25.44 0.97 -2.94
N ALA A 26 24.63 0.45 -2.03
CA ALA A 26 23.48 1.17 -1.50
C ALA A 26 23.90 2.48 -0.81
N ALA A 27 24.93 2.44 0.03
CA ALA A 27 25.46 3.64 0.69
C ALA A 27 25.97 4.68 -0.32
N ALA A 28 26.72 4.26 -1.34
CA ALA A 28 27.23 5.16 -2.38
C ALA A 28 26.10 5.78 -3.23
N LEU A 29 25.01 5.05 -3.45
CA LEU A 29 23.82 5.58 -4.12
C LEU A 29 23.08 6.58 -3.22
N LEU A 30 22.87 6.23 -1.95
CA LEU A 30 22.21 7.10 -0.98
C LEU A 30 22.98 8.40 -0.79
N ASP A 31 24.32 8.37 -0.72
CA ASP A 31 25.16 9.56 -0.65
C ASP A 31 24.84 10.55 -1.79
N ARG A 32 24.80 10.06 -3.04
CA ARG A 32 24.48 10.89 -4.21
C ARG A 32 23.05 11.43 -4.18
N LEU A 33 22.09 10.62 -3.77
CA LEU A 33 20.67 11.01 -3.73
C LEU A 33 20.40 12.00 -2.59
N LEU A 34 21.00 11.79 -1.43
CA LEU A 34 20.74 12.58 -0.23
C LEU A 34 21.53 13.89 -0.18
N HIS A 35 22.59 14.04 -0.99
CA HIS A 35 23.41 15.24 -1.02
C HIS A 35 22.62 16.53 -1.35
N ARG A 36 21.57 16.46 -2.18
CA ARG A 36 20.70 17.60 -2.53
C ARG A 36 19.24 17.19 -2.72
N CYS A 37 18.64 16.49 -1.76
CA CYS A 37 17.23 16.13 -1.82
C CYS A 37 16.39 16.74 -0.68
N HIS A 38 15.09 16.66 -0.88
CA HIS A 38 14.10 16.82 0.17
C HIS A 38 13.44 15.46 0.41
N ILE A 39 13.50 15.00 1.65
CA ILE A 39 12.88 13.73 2.05
C ILE A 39 11.46 14.00 2.55
N VAL A 40 10.49 13.30 1.97
CA VAL A 40 9.09 13.33 2.43
C VAL A 40 8.72 11.95 2.95
N ASN A 41 8.55 11.84 4.27
CA ASN A 41 8.11 10.59 4.88
C ASN A 41 6.58 10.51 4.90
N ILE A 42 6.01 9.54 4.19
CA ILE A 42 4.56 9.37 4.07
C ILE A 42 4.10 8.32 5.09
N ARG A 43 3.16 8.70 5.95
CA ARG A 43 2.57 7.84 6.98
C ARG A 43 1.04 7.82 6.86
N GLY A 44 0.43 6.78 7.43
CA GLY A 44 -1.02 6.61 7.49
C GLY A 44 -1.54 5.44 6.66
N ASN A 45 -2.85 5.22 6.71
CA ASN A 45 -3.48 4.06 6.07
C ASN A 45 -3.36 4.13 4.54
N SER A 46 -3.34 2.96 3.90
CA SER A 46 -3.39 2.87 2.44
C SER A 46 -4.67 3.52 1.90
N TYR A 47 -4.51 4.42 0.93
CA TYR A 47 -5.67 5.01 0.23
C TYR A 47 -6.54 3.94 -0.43
N ARG A 48 -5.93 2.89 -0.97
CA ARG A 48 -6.64 1.76 -1.59
C ARG A 48 -7.52 1.03 -0.58
N MET A 49 -7.01 0.80 0.64
CA MET A 49 -7.77 0.16 1.71
C MET A 49 -8.93 1.04 2.19
N ARG A 50 -8.75 2.37 2.23
CA ARG A 50 -9.87 3.28 2.54
C ARG A 50 -11.00 3.11 1.54
N ARG A 51 -10.70 3.15 0.24
CA ARG A 51 -11.71 2.93 -0.83
C ARG A 51 -12.35 1.54 -0.72
N HIS A 52 -11.56 0.50 -0.45
CA HIS A 52 -12.09 -0.86 -0.28
C HIS A 52 -13.04 -0.94 0.93
N ALA A 53 -12.70 -0.30 2.04
CA ALA A 53 -13.55 -0.26 3.22
C ALA A 53 -14.87 0.50 2.95
N GLU A 54 -14.82 1.61 2.22
CA GLU A 54 -16.02 2.34 1.80
C GLU A 54 -16.93 1.49 0.90
N LEU A 55 -16.34 0.82 -0.10
CA LEU A 55 -17.07 -0.08 -0.99
C LEU A 55 -17.68 -1.26 -0.23
N SER A 56 -16.91 -1.89 0.65
CA SER A 56 -17.37 -2.99 1.50
C SER A 56 -18.57 -2.57 2.37
N LYS A 57 -18.55 -1.37 2.95
CA LYS A 57 -19.70 -0.83 3.70
C LYS A 57 -20.95 -0.61 2.84
N ALA A 58 -20.78 -0.25 1.57
CA ALA A 58 -21.91 -0.09 0.66
C ALA A 58 -22.50 -1.43 0.19
N ILE A 59 -21.66 -2.47 0.04
CA ILE A 59 -22.07 -3.78 -0.46
C ILE A 59 -22.57 -4.71 0.66
N HIS A 60 -21.97 -4.65 1.85
CA HIS A 60 -22.32 -5.55 2.96
C HIS A 60 -23.82 -5.58 3.31
N PRO A 61 -24.56 -4.45 3.32
CA PRO A 61 -26.00 -4.47 3.57
C PRO A 61 -26.78 -5.29 2.54
N LEU A 62 -26.37 -5.27 1.26
CA LEU A 62 -27.02 -6.05 0.20
C LEU A 62 -26.72 -7.54 0.36
N ALA A 63 -25.46 -7.90 0.63
CA ALA A 63 -25.07 -9.28 0.88
C ALA A 63 -25.85 -9.86 2.08
N SER A 64 -25.95 -9.12 3.19
CA SER A 64 -26.70 -9.56 4.37
C SER A 64 -28.21 -9.70 4.12
N ARG A 65 -28.77 -8.94 3.18
CA ARG A 65 -30.18 -9.06 2.78
C ARG A 65 -30.43 -10.29 1.93
N ILE A 66 -29.52 -10.58 0.99
CA ILE A 66 -29.57 -11.80 0.17
C ILE A 66 -29.45 -13.04 1.08
N ASP A 67 -28.52 -13.02 2.04
CA ASP A 67 -28.35 -14.11 3.00
C ASP A 67 -29.61 -14.29 3.88
N ALA A 68 -30.25 -13.19 4.30
CA ALA A 68 -31.48 -13.22 5.09
C ALA A 68 -32.72 -13.68 4.28
N GLU A 69 -32.85 -13.27 3.01
CA GLU A 69 -33.92 -13.74 2.11
C GLU A 69 -33.76 -15.23 1.77
N ALA A 70 -32.53 -15.70 1.54
CA ALA A 70 -32.24 -17.12 1.33
C ALA A 70 -32.59 -17.96 2.56
N ALA A 71 -32.23 -17.49 3.77
CA ALA A 71 -32.58 -18.15 5.02
C ALA A 71 -34.10 -18.15 5.31
N ALA A 72 -34.81 -17.08 4.93
CA ALA A 72 -36.26 -16.99 5.07
C ALA A 72 -37.03 -17.85 4.05
N SER A 73 -36.41 -18.19 2.92
CA SER A 73 -37.01 -19.00 1.85
C SER A 73 -36.97 -20.52 2.13
N GLY A 74 -36.32 -20.94 3.21
CA GLY A 74 -36.41 -22.32 3.71
C GLY A 74 -35.62 -23.37 2.93
N GLU A 75 -34.75 -22.98 2.00
CA GLU A 75 -33.76 -23.89 1.38
C GLU A 75 -32.59 -24.11 2.35
N GLY A 76 -32.82 -24.88 3.41
CA GLY A 76 -31.74 -25.40 4.25
C GLY A 76 -30.93 -26.45 3.48
N PRO A 77 -29.61 -26.58 3.72
CA PRO A 77 -28.80 -27.59 3.05
C PRO A 77 -29.29 -28.99 3.44
N SER A 78 -29.65 -29.78 2.42
CA SER A 78 -29.96 -31.22 2.52
C SER A 78 -28.75 -32.04 2.98
#